data_AF-A0A401TZG8-F1
#
_entry.id   AF-A0A401TZG8-F1
#
_cell.length_a   1.000
_cell.length_b   1.000
_cell.length_c   1.000
_cell.angle_alpha   90.00
_cell.angle_beta   90.00
_cell.angle_gamma   90.00
#
_symmetry.space_group_name_H-M   'P 1'
#
loop_
_entity.id
_entity.type
_entity.pdbx_description
1 polymer ?
#
loop_
_entity_poly.entity_id
_entity_poly.type
_entity_poly.pdbx_seq_one_letter_code
_entity_poly.pdbx_strand_id
1 'polypeptide(L)'
;GVDVLVVAVVDVLVVAGVDVLVAAGIDVLVVAVVDVLVVAGVDVLVVAGDDVLIVAGVDVLVVAGVDVLVAAGIDVLVVAGGDVLVVAGGDVLVVAGFDVLIVTGVDVLVVAGVDVLVVAGVDVLIVARIDLLVVAGVDVLVVAGVDVLVVAGVAVLVVAGVDVLVASVVDVLVVAGSDVLVAARVDVLVAA
;
A
#
# COMPACT_ATOMS: atom_id res chain seq x y z
N GLY A 1 20.69 15.26 -20.82
CA GLY A 1 20.54 14.13 -19.90
C GLY A 1 21.23 12.94 -20.52
N VAL A 2 21.36 11.87 -19.77
CA VAL A 2 21.38 10.55 -20.39
C VAL A 2 19.91 10.20 -20.56
N ASP A 3 19.44 10.06 -21.79
CA ASP A 3 18.02 9.79 -22.04
C ASP A 3 17.65 8.39 -21.54
N VAL A 4 18.58 7.42 -21.65
CA VAL A 4 18.40 6.05 -21.19
C VAL A 4 19.68 5.52 -20.56
N LEU A 5 19.57 5.04 -19.32
CA LEU A 5 20.64 4.35 -18.59
C LEU A 5 20.22 2.91 -18.28
N VAL A 6 21.09 1.95 -18.59
CA VAL A 6 20.89 0.53 -18.25
C VAL A 6 22.10 0.06 -17.44
N VAL A 7 21.86 -0.45 -16.23
CA VAL A 7 22.92 -0.92 -15.32
C VAL A 7 22.54 -2.29 -14.76
N ALA A 8 23.53 -3.16 -14.59
CA ALA A 8 23.31 -4.44 -13.93
C ALA A 8 24.54 -4.85 -13.11
N VAL A 9 24.32 -5.59 -12.02
CA VAL A 9 25.36 -6.24 -11.21
C VAL A 9 26.39 -5.24 -10.70
N VAL A 10 25.94 -4.28 -9.90
CA VAL A 10 26.83 -3.34 -9.20
C VAL A 10 26.41 -3.22 -7.75
N ASP A 11 27.38 -3.11 -6.84
CA ASP A 11 27.08 -3.03 -5.41
C ASP A 11 26.33 -1.73 -5.07
N VAL A 12 26.76 -0.59 -5.64
CA VAL A 12 26.19 0.73 -5.35
C VAL A 12 26.02 1.54 -6.62
N LEU A 13 24.83 2.09 -6.81
CA LEU A 13 24.51 3.00 -7.90
C LEU A 13 23.72 4.22 -7.38
N VAL A 14 24.15 5.41 -7.79
CA VAL A 14 23.44 6.67 -7.52
C VAL A 14 23.18 7.35 -8.86
N VAL A 15 21.92 7.62 -9.17
CA VAL A 15 21.49 8.24 -10.43
C VAL A 15 20.57 9.42 -10.14
N ALA A 16 20.70 10.48 -10.94
CA ALA A 16 19.74 11.57 -10.93
C ALA A 16 19.58 12.20 -12.33
N GLY A 17 18.37 12.66 -12.65
CA GLY A 17 18.10 13.44 -13.87
C GLY A 17 18.30 12.65 -15.16
N VAL A 18 17.76 11.44 -15.20
CA VAL A 18 17.68 10.60 -16.41
C VAL A 18 16.22 10.39 -16.76
N ASP A 19 15.89 10.35 -18.06
CA ASP A 19 14.49 10.14 -18.45
C ASP A 19 14.08 8.68 -18.19
N VAL A 20 14.97 7.73 -18.51
CA VAL A 20 14.73 6.29 -18.29
C VAL A 20 15.92 5.61 -17.61
N LEU A 21 15.64 4.87 -16.53
CA LEU A 21 16.60 3.97 -15.87
C LEU A 21 16.05 2.55 -15.80
N VAL A 22 16.85 1.59 -16.27
CA VAL A 22 16.63 0.15 -16.04
C VAL A 22 17.80 -0.40 -15.24
N ALA A 23 17.53 -0.92 -14.04
CA ALA A 23 18.55 -1.44 -13.14
C ALA A 23 18.21 -2.85 -12.65
N ALA A 24 19.22 -3.72 -12.52
CA ALA A 24 19.01 -5.05 -11.95
C ALA A 24 20.22 -5.59 -11.17
N GLY A 25 19.97 -6.34 -10.10
CA GLY A 25 21.04 -6.94 -9.29
C GLY A 25 21.93 -5.88 -8.65
N ILE A 26 21.34 -4.99 -7.85
CA ILE A 26 22.04 -3.88 -7.19
C ILE A 26 21.88 -4.04 -5.69
N ASP A 27 22.95 -4.00 -4.89
CA ASP A 27 22.77 -4.07 -3.44
C ASP A 27 22.14 -2.77 -2.92
N VAL A 28 22.65 -1.61 -3.36
CA VAL A 28 22.12 -0.29 -2.98
C VAL A 28 21.92 0.62 -4.19
N LEU A 29 20.67 1.01 -4.44
CA LEU A 29 20.27 1.93 -5.50
C LEU A 29 19.60 3.18 -4.91
N VAL A 30 20.16 4.36 -5.23
CA VAL A 30 19.55 5.65 -4.89
C VAL A 30 19.25 6.41 -6.17
N VAL A 31 17.99 6.77 -6.38
CA VAL A 31 17.49 7.46 -7.57
C VAL A 31 16.72 8.71 -7.20
N ALA A 32 16.89 9.76 -7.99
CA ALA A 32 16.09 10.97 -7.86
C ALA A 32 15.78 11.58 -9.23
N VAL A 33 14.53 12.03 -9.41
CA VAL A 33 14.09 12.77 -10.61
C VAL A 33 14.32 11.94 -11.87
N VAL A 34 13.56 10.85 -11.98
CA VAL A 34 13.52 9.97 -13.16
C VAL A 34 12.10 9.80 -13.66
N ASP A 35 11.86 10.06 -14.95
CA ASP A 35 10.50 9.92 -15.50
C ASP A 35 10.05 8.44 -15.45
N VAL A 36 10.93 7.50 -15.83
CA VAL A 36 10.63 6.05 -15.79
C VAL A 36 11.76 5.23 -15.18
N LEU A 37 11.48 4.61 -14.03
CA LEU A 37 12.40 3.71 -13.33
C LEU A 37 11.86 2.28 -13.31
N VAL A 38 12.64 1.33 -13.84
CA VAL A 38 12.35 -0.11 -13.78
C VAL A 38 13.49 -0.82 -13.05
N VAL A 39 13.16 -1.50 -11.95
CA VAL A 39 14.15 -2.14 -11.06
C VAL A 39 13.76 -3.58 -10.77
N ALA A 40 14.75 -4.48 -10.77
CA ALA A 40 14.57 -5.86 -10.35
C ALA A 40 15.74 -6.40 -9.52
N GLY A 41 15.47 -7.06 -8.39
CA GLY A 41 16.49 -7.70 -7.57
C GLY A 41 17.43 -6.68 -6.95
N VAL A 42 16.93 -5.89 -6.01
CA VAL A 42 17.71 -4.87 -5.29
C VAL A 42 17.51 -5.01 -3.80
N ASP A 43 18.58 -5.02 -3.00
CA ASP A 43 18.41 -5.18 -1.55
C ASP A 43 17.84 -3.89 -0.94
N VAL A 44 18.40 -2.72 -1.30
CA VAL A 44 17.94 -1.42 -0.82
C VAL A 44 17.73 -0.43 -1.97
N LEU A 45 16.50 0.01 -2.15
CA LEU A 45 16.11 1.01 -3.13
C LEU A 45 15.52 2.25 -2.45
N VAL A 46 16.10 3.41 -2.73
CA VAL A 46 15.59 4.72 -2.30
C VAL A 46 15.30 5.58 -3.52
N VAL A 47 14.06 6.05 -3.65
CA VAL A 47 13.59 6.82 -4.81
C VAL A 47 12.90 8.11 -4.37
N ALA A 48 13.12 9.18 -5.11
CA ALA A 48 12.42 10.44 -4.89
C ALA A 48 12.08 11.18 -6.19
N GLY A 49 10.78 11.49 -6.38
CA GLY A 49 10.29 12.35 -7.45
C GLY A 49 10.34 11.72 -8.83
N ASP A 50 9.80 10.50 -8.96
CA ASP A 50 9.71 9.79 -10.24
C ASP A 50 8.27 9.79 -10.76
N ASP A 51 8.04 9.84 -12.08
CA ASP A 51 6.67 9.76 -12.61
C ASP A 51 6.17 8.31 -12.57
N VAL A 52 6.99 7.36 -13.04
CA VAL A 52 6.64 5.93 -13.11
C VAL A 52 7.73 5.06 -12.49
N LEU A 53 7.37 4.28 -11.48
CA LEU A 53 8.25 3.32 -10.81
C LEU A 53 7.67 1.90 -10.89
N ILE A 54 8.45 0.97 -11.46
CA ILE A 54 8.12 -0.46 -11.53
C ILE A 54 9.23 -1.24 -10.83
N VAL A 55 8.87 -1.96 -9.77
CA VAL A 55 9.84 -2.66 -8.91
C VAL A 55 9.42 -4.11 -8.68
N ALA A 56 10.38 -5.03 -8.77
CA ALA A 56 10.18 -6.43 -8.43
C ALA A 56 11.34 -7.01 -7.62
N GLY A 57 11.04 -7.69 -6.52
CA GLY A 57 12.04 -8.38 -5.68
C GLY A 57 13.00 -7.40 -5.04
N VAL A 58 12.52 -6.66 -4.03
CA VAL A 58 13.33 -5.72 -3.27
C VAL A 58 13.12 -5.93 -1.77
N ASP A 59 14.20 -6.03 -1.00
CA ASP A 59 14.08 -6.25 0.44
C ASP A 59 13.58 -4.96 1.13
N VAL A 60 14.16 -3.81 0.80
CA VAL A 60 13.77 -2.51 1.38
C VAL A 60 13.58 -1.46 0.29
N LEU A 61 12.34 -0.98 0.15
CA LEU A 61 11.98 0.10 -0.77
C LEU A 61 11.44 1.32 -0.02
N VAL A 62 12.07 2.46 -0.20
CA VAL A 62 11.62 3.76 0.32
C VAL A 62 11.37 4.71 -0.85
N VAL A 63 10.15 5.24 -0.94
CA VAL A 63 9.75 6.12 -2.03
C VAL A 63 9.09 7.38 -1.48
N ALA A 64 9.52 8.54 -2.00
CA ALA A 64 8.93 9.84 -1.67
C ALA A 64 8.57 10.60 -2.94
N GLY A 65 7.27 10.72 -3.21
CA GLY A 65 6.74 11.34 -4.43
C GLY A 65 6.91 10.43 -5.63
N VAL A 66 5.81 9.80 -6.05
CA VAL A 66 5.72 9.02 -7.28
C VAL A 66 4.32 9.10 -7.86
N ASP A 67 4.13 9.43 -9.14
CA ASP A 67 2.77 9.47 -9.69
C ASP A 67 2.18 8.05 -9.79
N VAL A 68 2.94 7.10 -10.33
CA VAL A 68 2.53 5.70 -10.46
C VAL A 68 3.61 4.74 -9.96
N LEU A 69 3.26 3.93 -8.96
CA LEU A 69 4.12 2.85 -8.43
C LEU A 69 3.46 1.48 -8.58
N VAL A 70 4.16 0.54 -9.22
CA VAL A 70 3.83 -0.88 -9.25
C VAL A 70 4.95 -1.66 -8.59
N ALA A 71 4.64 -2.34 -7.49
CA ALA A 71 5.61 -3.08 -6.69
C ALA A 71 5.17 -4.53 -6.49
N ALA A 72 6.10 -5.47 -6.65
CA ALA A 72 5.84 -6.89 -6.43
C ALA A 72 6.96 -7.57 -5.64
N GLY A 73 6.59 -8.32 -4.60
CA GLY A 73 7.54 -9.03 -3.75
C GLY A 73 8.51 -8.08 -3.06
N ILE A 74 7.98 -7.22 -2.18
CA ILE A 74 8.76 -6.28 -1.39
C ILE A 74 8.67 -6.65 0.09
N ASP A 75 9.78 -6.94 0.76
CA ASP A 75 9.71 -7.31 2.18
C ASP A 75 9.29 -6.10 3.03
N VAL A 76 9.94 -4.95 2.84
CA VAL A 76 9.60 -3.69 3.52
C VAL A 76 9.41 -2.55 2.53
N LEU A 77 8.21 -2.00 2.47
CA LEU A 77 7.86 -0.88 1.61
C LEU A 77 7.33 0.31 2.42
N VAL A 78 7.99 1.46 2.25
CA VAL A 78 7.55 2.76 2.81
C VAL A 78 7.36 3.75 1.67
N VAL A 79 6.14 4.23 1.48
CA VAL A 79 5.80 5.13 0.37
C VAL A 79 4.99 6.32 0.88
N ALA A 80 5.36 7.52 0.44
CA ALA A 80 4.62 8.73 0.73
C ALA A 80 4.43 9.59 -0.51
N GLY A 81 3.18 9.96 -0.79
CA GLY A 81 2.81 10.88 -1.87
C GLY A 81 2.80 10.21 -3.24
N GLY A 82 1.63 10.21 -3.87
CA GLY A 82 1.47 9.78 -5.25
C GLY A 82 0.02 9.71 -5.68
N ASP A 83 -0.21 9.33 -6.94
CA ASP A 83 -1.58 9.19 -7.45
C ASP A 83 -2.03 7.72 -7.34
N VAL A 84 -1.20 6.78 -7.81
CA VAL A 84 -1.56 5.37 -7.89
C VAL A 84 -0.46 4.46 -7.35
N LEU A 85 -0.84 3.58 -6.41
CA LEU A 85 0.01 2.51 -5.90
C LEU A 85 -0.67 1.15 -6.05
N VAL A 86 0.03 0.22 -6.70
CA VAL A 86 -0.34 -1.20 -6.78
C VAL A 86 0.76 -2.05 -6.15
N VAL A 87 0.41 -2.84 -5.13
CA VAL A 87 1.33 -3.75 -4.44
C VAL A 87 0.80 -5.19 -4.49
N ALA A 88 1.68 -6.12 -4.83
CA ALA A 88 1.40 -7.56 -4.79
C ALA A 88 2.52 -8.31 -4.08
N GLY A 89 2.24 -8.82 -2.88
CA GLY A 89 3.22 -9.54 -2.08
C GLY A 89 4.12 -8.61 -1.27
N GLY A 90 4.24 -8.89 0.02
CA GLY A 90 5.21 -8.26 0.90
C GLY A 90 4.95 -8.52 2.38
N ASP A 91 5.92 -8.22 3.24
CA ASP A 91 5.75 -8.46 4.68
C ASP A 91 5.19 -7.20 5.37
N VAL A 92 5.81 -6.06 5.15
CA VAL A 92 5.46 -4.80 5.83
C VAL A 92 5.30 -3.67 4.82
N LEU A 93 4.12 -3.06 4.82
CA LEU A 93 3.76 -1.98 3.92
C LEU A 93 3.23 -0.77 4.70
N VAL A 94 3.87 0.39 4.53
CA VAL A 94 3.46 1.67 5.13
C VAL A 94 3.24 2.69 4.01
N VAL A 95 2.00 3.17 3.87
CA VAL A 95 1.60 4.07 2.78
C VAL A 95 0.90 5.31 3.32
N ALA A 96 1.24 6.47 2.76
CA ALA A 96 0.53 7.70 3.05
C ALA A 96 0.34 8.59 1.82
N GLY A 97 -0.85 9.20 1.69
CA GLY A 97 -1.12 10.26 0.71
C GLY A 97 -1.19 9.75 -0.73
N PHE A 98 -2.15 8.87 -1.03
CA PHE A 98 -2.41 8.37 -2.38
C PHE A 98 -3.87 8.54 -2.79
N ASP A 99 -4.15 8.86 -4.03
CA ASP A 99 -5.53 8.87 -4.52
C ASP A 99 -6.07 7.43 -4.62
N VAL A 100 -5.26 6.51 -5.14
CA VAL A 100 -5.65 5.10 -5.33
C VAL A 100 -4.57 4.15 -4.82
N LEU A 101 -4.97 3.23 -3.95
CA LEU A 101 -4.12 2.15 -3.43
C LEU A 101 -4.80 0.78 -3.61
N ILE A 102 -4.11 -0.14 -4.26
CA ILE A 102 -4.52 -1.54 -4.43
C ILE A 102 -3.44 -2.44 -3.84
N VAL A 103 -3.80 -3.27 -2.86
CA VAL A 103 -2.86 -4.18 -2.19
C VAL A 103 -3.39 -5.60 -2.16
N THR A 104 -2.53 -6.55 -2.50
CA THR A 104 -2.84 -7.97 -2.36
C THR A 104 -1.68 -8.75 -1.71
N GLY A 105 -2.01 -9.64 -0.77
CA GLY A 105 -1.07 -10.59 -0.17
C GLY A 105 0.04 -9.93 0.66
N VAL A 106 -0.32 -9.20 1.71
CA VAL A 106 0.65 -8.54 2.61
C VAL A 106 0.40 -8.91 4.06
N ASP A 107 1.44 -9.19 4.85
CA ASP A 107 1.23 -9.56 6.25
C ASP A 107 0.76 -8.35 7.08
N VAL A 108 1.46 -7.21 7.00
CA VAL A 108 1.14 -5.99 7.76
C VAL A 108 1.03 -4.77 6.84
N LEU A 109 -0.15 -4.15 6.84
CA LEU A 109 -0.43 -2.94 6.06
C LEU A 109 -0.91 -1.79 6.97
N VAL A 110 -0.19 -0.67 6.92
CA VAL A 110 -0.55 0.60 7.58
C VAL A 110 -0.77 1.67 6.52
N VAL A 111 -1.98 2.23 6.46
CA VAL A 111 -2.36 3.26 5.46
C VAL A 111 -2.95 4.49 6.10
N ALA A 112 -2.57 5.67 5.61
CA ALA A 112 -3.21 6.92 6.02
C ALA A 112 -3.43 7.92 4.88
N GLY A 113 -4.62 8.53 4.82
CA GLY A 113 -4.91 9.59 3.86
C GLY A 113 -4.92 9.09 2.43
N VAL A 114 -5.87 8.20 2.12
CA VAL A 114 -6.05 7.65 0.78
C VAL A 114 -7.50 7.78 0.36
N ASP A 115 -7.78 8.23 -0.87
CA ASP A 115 -9.17 8.40 -1.30
C ASP A 115 -9.82 7.03 -1.56
N VAL A 116 -9.17 6.15 -2.33
CA VAL A 116 -9.68 4.80 -2.64
C VAL A 116 -8.67 3.72 -2.27
N LEU A 117 -9.05 2.86 -1.34
CA LEU A 117 -8.25 1.71 -0.90
C LEU A 117 -8.98 0.39 -1.16
N VAL A 118 -8.33 -0.50 -1.92
CA VAL A 118 -8.78 -1.88 -2.16
C VAL A 118 -7.74 -2.85 -1.64
N VAL A 119 -8.12 -3.72 -0.70
CA VAL A 119 -7.22 -4.68 -0.06
C VAL A 119 -7.77 -6.09 -0.13
N ALA A 120 -6.91 -7.06 -0.45
CA ALA A 120 -7.26 -8.48 -0.36
C ALA A 120 -6.13 -9.33 0.22
N GLY A 121 -6.46 -10.22 1.17
CA GLY A 121 -5.50 -11.17 1.76
C GLY A 121 -4.42 -10.46 2.57
N VAL A 122 -4.80 -9.88 3.70
CA VAL A 122 -3.86 -9.21 4.62
C VAL A 122 -4.08 -9.69 6.05
N ASP A 123 -3.02 -10.03 6.78
CA ASP A 123 -3.18 -10.50 8.16
C ASP A 123 -3.57 -9.34 9.09
N VAL A 124 -2.83 -8.22 9.04
CA VAL A 124 -3.10 -7.04 9.86
C VAL A 124 -3.20 -5.78 9.01
N LEU A 125 -4.39 -5.17 8.99
CA LEU A 125 -4.67 -3.93 8.30
C LEU A 125 -5.05 -2.82 9.29
N ILE A 126 -4.27 -1.74 9.31
CA ILE A 126 -4.54 -0.53 10.08
C ILE A 126 -4.71 0.63 9.11
N VAL A 127 -5.86 1.28 9.13
CA VAL A 127 -6.15 2.41 8.23
C VAL A 127 -6.68 3.62 8.97
N ALA A 128 -6.40 4.80 8.44
CA ALA A 128 -7.01 6.03 8.90
C ALA A 128 -7.23 7.04 7.77
N ARG A 129 -8.33 7.81 7.84
CA ARG A 129 -8.66 8.88 6.87
C ARG A 129 -8.72 8.33 5.44
N ILE A 130 -9.74 7.51 5.17
CA ILE A 130 -9.99 6.91 3.85
C ILE A 130 -11.39 7.28 3.38
N ASP A 131 -11.57 7.74 2.15
CA ASP A 131 -12.93 8.04 1.67
C ASP A 131 -13.68 6.74 1.34
N LEU A 132 -13.06 5.84 0.58
CA LEU A 132 -13.62 4.54 0.21
C LEU A 132 -12.65 3.39 0.53
N LEU A 133 -13.05 2.51 1.44
CA LEU A 133 -12.32 1.29 1.77
C LEU A 133 -13.10 0.03 1.38
N VAL A 134 -12.50 -0.83 0.56
CA VAL A 134 -12.99 -2.17 0.22
C VAL A 134 -11.97 -3.22 0.65
N VAL A 135 -12.39 -4.16 1.51
CA VAL A 135 -11.51 -5.18 2.08
C VAL A 135 -12.10 -6.58 1.94
N ALA A 136 -11.27 -7.54 1.56
CA ALA A 136 -11.62 -8.96 1.54
C ALA A 136 -10.53 -9.86 2.16
N GLY A 137 -10.91 -10.75 3.06
CA GLY A 137 -9.99 -11.73 3.63
C GLY A 137 -8.90 -11.09 4.48
N VAL A 138 -9.28 -10.56 5.65
CA VAL A 138 -8.34 -9.95 6.59
C VAL A 138 -8.52 -10.53 8.00
N ASP A 139 -7.43 -10.87 8.68
CA ASP A 139 -7.55 -11.42 10.04
C ASP A 139 -7.89 -10.31 11.04
N VAL A 140 -7.15 -9.20 11.04
CA VAL A 140 -7.37 -8.06 11.93
C VAL A 140 -7.45 -6.76 11.14
N LEU A 141 -8.60 -6.10 11.21
CA LEU A 141 -8.86 -4.81 10.59
C LEU A 141 -9.18 -3.75 11.65
N VAL A 142 -8.35 -2.70 11.72
CA VAL A 142 -8.56 -1.52 12.55
C VAL A 142 -8.74 -0.29 11.68
N VAL A 143 -9.86 0.40 11.83
CA VAL A 143 -10.27 1.51 10.98
C VAL A 143 -10.61 2.75 11.81
N ALA A 144 -10.09 3.91 11.40
CA ALA A 144 -10.43 5.19 12.01
C ALA A 144 -10.72 6.29 10.97
N GLY A 145 -11.94 6.82 10.95
CA GLY A 145 -12.34 7.91 10.06
C GLY A 145 -12.40 7.47 8.60
N VAL A 146 -13.48 6.79 8.22
CA VAL A 146 -13.73 6.33 6.84
C VAL A 146 -15.13 6.67 6.40
N ASP A 147 -15.33 7.24 5.21
CA ASP A 147 -16.70 7.59 4.78
C ASP A 147 -17.47 6.32 4.42
N VAL A 148 -16.90 5.46 3.56
CA VAL A 148 -17.53 4.20 3.14
C VAL A 148 -16.60 3.01 3.36
N LEU A 149 -17.04 2.07 4.20
CA LEU A 149 -16.35 0.82 4.49
C LEU A 149 -17.17 -0.40 4.03
N VAL A 150 -16.60 -1.17 3.12
CA VAL A 150 -17.15 -2.46 2.66
C VAL A 150 -16.17 -3.58 2.99
N VAL A 151 -16.61 -4.54 3.81
CA VAL A 151 -15.76 -5.67 4.22
C VAL A 151 -16.41 -7.03 3.98
N ALA A 152 -15.59 -8.01 3.63
CA ALA A 152 -16.00 -9.41 3.50
C ALA A 152 -14.93 -10.36 4.06
N GLY A 153 -15.30 -11.23 4.99
CA GLY A 153 -14.39 -12.24 5.54
C GLY A 153 -13.31 -11.59 6.40
N VAL A 154 -13.71 -11.04 7.55
CA VAL A 154 -12.78 -10.43 8.52
C VAL A 154 -12.90 -11.11 9.87
N ALA A 155 -11.81 -11.61 10.46
CA ALA A 155 -11.94 -12.26 11.77
C ALA A 155 -12.23 -11.23 12.87
N VAL A 156 -11.46 -10.15 12.95
CA VAL A 156 -11.67 -9.06 13.92
C VAL A 156 -11.74 -7.71 13.21
N LEU A 157 -12.87 -7.04 13.32
CA LEU A 157 -13.10 -5.70 12.79
C LEU A 157 -13.35 -4.70 13.94
N VAL A 158 -12.48 -3.71 14.06
CA VAL A 158 -12.63 -2.58 14.99
C VAL A 158 -12.73 -1.28 14.19
N VAL A 159 -13.84 -0.56 14.34
CA VAL A 159 -14.13 0.67 13.57
C VAL A 159 -14.46 1.81 14.52
N ALA A 160 -13.85 2.97 14.27
CA ALA A 160 -14.17 4.23 14.94
C ALA A 160 -14.39 5.35 13.91
N GLY A 161 -15.60 5.89 13.84
CA GLY A 161 -15.98 6.96 12.90
C GLY A 161 -16.09 6.45 11.47
N VAL A 162 -17.26 5.94 11.10
CA VAL A 162 -17.57 5.53 9.73
C VAL A 162 -18.96 6.02 9.31
N ASP A 163 -19.13 6.65 8.15
CA ASP A 163 -20.48 7.08 7.76
C ASP A 163 -21.32 5.87 7.33
N VAL A 164 -20.77 5.02 6.46
CA VAL A 164 -21.44 3.81 5.96
C VAL A 164 -20.57 2.58 6.14
N LEU A 165 -21.05 1.62 6.93
CA LEU A 165 -20.44 0.30 7.09
C LEU A 165 -21.33 -0.79 6.48
N VAL A 166 -20.76 -1.53 5.53
CA VAL A 166 -21.32 -2.79 5.01
C VAL A 166 -20.36 -3.92 5.32
N ALA A 167 -20.75 -4.79 6.25
CA ALA A 167 -19.93 -5.92 6.70
C ALA A 167 -20.60 -7.26 6.41
N SER A 168 -19.83 -8.22 5.91
CA SER A 168 -20.28 -9.59 5.72
C SER A 168 -19.24 -10.59 6.18
N VAL A 169 -19.66 -11.65 6.87
CA VAL A 169 -18.77 -12.70 7.39
C VAL A 169 -17.68 -12.09 8.28
N VAL A 170 -18.09 -11.70 9.49
CA VAL A 170 -17.18 -11.12 10.48
C VAL A 170 -17.31 -11.83 11.82
N ASP A 171 -16.24 -12.36 12.39
CA ASP A 171 -16.37 -13.09 13.66
C ASP A 171 -16.60 -12.11 14.82
N VAL A 172 -15.78 -11.06 14.91
CA VAL A 172 -15.92 -10.01 15.94
C VAL A 172 -16.01 -8.64 15.29
N LEU A 173 -17.12 -7.94 15.51
CA LEU A 173 -17.37 -6.59 15.04
C LEU A 173 -17.52 -5.62 16.23
N VAL A 174 -16.61 -4.65 16.32
CA VAL A 174 -16.66 -3.53 17.27
C VAL A 174 -16.79 -2.23 16.49
N VAL A 175 -17.86 -1.47 16.70
CA VAL A 175 -18.12 -0.22 16.00
C VAL A 175 -18.44 0.89 16.99
N ALA A 176 -17.80 2.04 16.82
CA ALA A 176 -18.11 3.27 17.55
C ALA A 176 -18.29 4.42 16.56
N GLY A 177 -19.46 5.04 16.57
CA GLY A 177 -19.77 6.18 15.70
C GLY A 177 -19.94 5.78 14.24
N SER A 178 -21.07 5.15 13.92
CA SER A 178 -21.50 4.88 12.55
C SER A 178 -22.89 5.41 12.24
N ASP A 179 -23.08 6.08 11.10
CA ASP A 179 -24.39 6.58 10.69
C ASP A 179 -25.26 5.45 10.11
N VAL A 180 -24.66 4.58 9.30
CA VAL A 180 -25.32 3.41 8.70
C VAL A 180 -24.48 2.16 8.93
N LEU A 181 -25.11 1.12 9.51
CA LEU A 181 -24.51 -0.20 9.68
C LEU A 181 -25.39 -1.27 9.05
N VAL A 182 -24.84 -1.98 8.05
CA VAL A 182 -25.42 -3.17 7.45
C VAL A 182 -24.47 -4.33 7.69
N ALA A 183 -24.89 -5.29 8.52
CA ALA A 183 -24.06 -6.45 8.87
C ALA A 183 -24.78 -7.77 8.59
N ALA A 184 -24.06 -8.72 8.01
CA ALA A 184 -24.54 -10.08 7.76
C ALA A 184 -23.52 -11.11 8.23
N ARG A 185 -23.98 -12.14 8.95
CA ARG A 185 -23.13 -13.21 9.51
C ARG A 185 -22.04 -12.63 10.41
N VAL A 186 -22.48 -12.06 11.53
CA VAL A 186 -21.60 -11.56 12.58
C VAL A 186 -21.79 -12.42 13.83
N ASP A 187 -20.71 -12.99 14.36
CA ASP A 187 -20.79 -13.85 15.54
C ASP A 187 -20.87 -13.02 16.83
N VAL A 188 -20.07 -11.96 16.93
CA VAL A 188 -20.06 -11.02 18.06
C VAL A 188 -20.16 -9.58 17.55
N LEU A 189 -21.16 -8.84 18.03
CA LEU A 189 -21.34 -7.42 17.72
C LEU A 189 -21.32 -6.57 18.99
N VAL A 190 -20.45 -5.56 19.01
CA VAL A 190 -20.40 -4.48 20.01
C VAL A 190 -20.54 -3.16 19.25
N ALA A 191 -21.60 -2.40 19.51
CA ALA A 191 -21.85 -1.12 18.85
C ALA A 191 -22.13 -0.02 19.87
N ALA A 192 -21.58 1.18 19.64
CA ALA A 192 -21.76 2.38 20.45
C ALA A 192 -22.00 3.64 19.60
#